data_AF-A0AAU6P479-F1
#
_entry.id   AF-A0AAU6P479-F1
#
_cell.length_a   1.000
_cell.length_b   1.000
_cell.length_c   1.000
_cell.angle_alpha   90.00
_cell.angle_beta   90.00
_cell.angle_gamma   90.00
#
_symmetry.space_group_name_H-M   'P 1'
#
loop_
_entity.id
_entity.type
_entity.pdbx_description
1 polymer ?
#
loop_
_entity_poly.entity_id
_entity_poly.type
_entity_poly.pdbx_seq_one_letter_code
_entity_poly.pdbx_strand_id
1 'polypeptide(L)'
;METNTYSHKGFKFGILGIGLILIIVILSLLLNVLKYNFISILIGLTVFAIGIVSIIGFIKSLKGIKEPNTFKKIIGIIINFGLVTLFLLILIANGYDIYKALIM
;
A
#
# COMPACT_ATOMS: atom_id res chain seq x y z
N MET A 1 -29.03 6.64 12.90
CA MET A 1 -27.57 6.80 12.83
C MET A 1 -27.08 6.01 11.62
N GLU A 2 -26.69 6.68 10.54
CA GLU A 2 -26.00 6.00 9.44
C GLU A 2 -24.66 5.48 9.96
N THR A 3 -24.46 4.17 9.91
CA THR A 3 -23.29 3.53 10.51
C THR A 3 -22.08 3.70 9.59
N ASN A 4 -21.10 4.51 10.00
CA ASN A 4 -19.85 4.79 9.27
C ASN A 4 -18.84 3.62 9.29
N THR A 5 -19.33 2.40 9.11
CA THR A 5 -18.59 1.17 9.37
C THR A 5 -17.52 0.92 8.30
N TYR A 6 -17.83 1.21 7.04
CA TYR A 6 -16.92 1.02 5.92
C TYR A 6 -15.86 2.12 5.87
N SER A 7 -16.22 3.38 6.14
CA SER A 7 -15.28 4.50 6.25
C SER A 7 -14.26 4.29 7.36
N HIS A 8 -14.69 3.79 8.53
CA HIS A 8 -13.76 3.50 9.62
C HIS A 8 -12.82 2.33 9.29
N LYS A 9 -13.32 1.28 8.65
CA LYS A 9 -12.49 0.17 8.19
C LYS A 9 -11.47 0.65 7.15
N GLY A 10 -11.90 1.41 6.13
CA GLY A 10 -11.00 1.97 5.09
C GLY A 10 -9.87 2.81 5.68
N PHE A 11 -10.18 3.66 6.67
CA PHE A 11 -9.19 4.44 7.40
C PHE A 11 -8.18 3.56 8.17
N LYS A 12 -8.63 2.47 8.82
CA LYS A 12 -7.72 1.52 9.49
C LYS A 12 -6.75 0.84 8.52
N PHE A 13 -7.21 0.46 7.32
CA PHE A 13 -6.33 -0.10 6.29
C PHE A 13 -5.31 0.94 5.80
N GLY A 14 -5.72 2.21 5.66
CA GLY A 14 -4.80 3.29 5.32
C GLY A 14 -3.70 3.47 6.37
N ILE A 15 -4.06 3.50 7.66
CA ILE A 15 -3.08 3.57 8.76
C ILE A 15 -2.14 2.35 8.75
N LEU A 16 -2.69 1.15 8.54
CA LEU A 16 -1.88 -0.07 8.47
C LEU A 16 -0.89 -0.01 7.31
N GLY A 17 -1.31 0.49 6.14
CA GLY A 17 -0.44 0.74 5.00
C GLY A 17 0.69 1.72 5.30
N ILE A 18 0.40 2.83 5.99
CA ILE A 18 1.43 3.78 6.45
C ILE A 18 2.40 3.10 7.43
N GLY A 19 1.90 2.31 8.37
CA GLY A 19 2.74 1.55 9.30
C GLY A 19 3.70 0.59 8.60
N LEU A 20 3.22 -0.11 7.56
CA LEU A 20 4.07 -0.98 6.74
C LEU A 20 5.11 -0.18 5.93
N ILE A 21 4.80 1.03 5.46
CA ILE A 21 5.81 1.92 4.84
C ILE A 21 6.93 2.24 5.82
N LEU A 22 6.60 2.55 7.08
CA LEU A 22 7.63 2.82 8.10
C LEU A 22 8.54 1.60 8.32
N ILE A 23 7.97 0.39 8.29
CA ILE A 23 8.76 -0.84 8.37
C ILE A 23 9.71 -0.96 7.18
N ILE A 24 9.27 -0.63 5.95
CA ILE A 24 10.14 -0.60 4.78
C ILE A 24 11.29 0.39 4.95
N VAL A 25 11.03 1.58 5.49
CA VAL A 25 12.08 2.58 5.74
C VAL A 25 13.15 2.00 6.67
N ILE A 26 12.75 1.35 7.76
CA ILE A 26 13.67 0.72 8.72
C ILE A 26 14.47 -0.40 8.05
N LEU A 27 13.79 -1.29 7.30
CA LEU A 27 14.44 -2.39 6.58
C LEU A 27 15.43 -1.87 5.53
N SER A 28 15.10 -0.77 4.85
CA SER A 28 15.95 -0.15 3.83
C SER A 28 17.22 0.44 4.45
N LEU A 29 17.09 1.09 5.60
CA LEU A 29 18.25 1.57 6.37
C LEU A 29 19.13 0.40 6.82
N LEU A 30 18.52 -0.69 7.29
CA LEU A 30 19.24 -1.89 7.72
C LEU A 30 19.96 -2.57 6.54
N LEU A 31 19.32 -2.66 5.37
CA LEU A 31 19.92 -3.20 4.15
C LEU A 31 21.16 -2.41 3.74
N ASN A 32 21.12 -1.08 3.83
CA ASN A 32 22.25 -0.22 3.47
C ASN A 32 23.47 -0.48 4.38
N VAL A 33 23.24 -0.75 5.67
CA VAL A 33 24.31 -1.00 6.64
C VAL A 33 24.84 -2.43 6.56
N LEU A 34 23.95 -3.42 6.58
CA LEU A 34 24.32 -4.84 6.72
C LEU A 34 24.52 -5.57 5.40
N LYS A 35 23.95 -5.06 4.29
CA LYS A 35 24.01 -5.64 2.93
C LYS A 35 23.59 -7.11 2.85
N TYR A 36 22.72 -7.56 3.75
CA TYR A 36 22.22 -8.94 3.73
C TYR A 36 21.12 -9.12 2.67
N ASN A 37 21.33 -10.09 1.77
CA ASN A 37 20.36 -10.46 0.73
C ASN A 37 18.98 -10.81 1.29
N PHE A 38 18.92 -11.40 2.48
CA PHE A 38 17.66 -11.72 3.16
C PHE A 38 16.80 -10.47 3.46
N ILE A 39 17.41 -9.32 3.76
CA ILE A 39 16.67 -8.08 4.02
C ILE A 39 16.02 -7.58 2.73
N SER A 40 16.68 -7.72 1.58
CA SER A 40 16.10 -7.36 0.29
C SER A 40 14.85 -8.20 -0.03
N ILE A 41 14.86 -9.49 0.30
CA ILE A 41 13.69 -10.37 0.14
C ILE A 41 12.55 -9.91 1.06
N LEU A 42 12.85 -9.60 2.33
CA LEU A 42 11.85 -9.09 3.27
C LEU A 42 11.22 -7.77 2.82
N ILE A 43 12.02 -6.86 2.23
CA ILE A 43 11.51 -5.61 1.67
C ILE A 43 10.53 -5.92 0.54
N GLY A 44 10.90 -6.79 -0.41
CA GLY A 44 10.03 -7.19 -1.52
C GLY A 44 8.70 -7.78 -1.04
N LEU A 45 8.75 -8.70 -0.06
CA LEU A 45 7.54 -9.29 0.55
C LEU A 45 6.69 -8.23 1.25
N THR A 46 7.31 -7.27 1.94
CA THR A 46 6.60 -6.19 2.63
C THR A 46 5.92 -5.24 1.64
N VAL A 47 6.60 -4.88 0.55
CA VAL A 47 6.02 -4.09 -0.55
C VAL A 47 4.79 -4.79 -1.13
N PHE A 48 4.89 -6.10 -1.36
CA PHE A 48 3.77 -6.89 -1.87
C PHE A 48 2.59 -6.92 -0.89
N ALA A 49 2.87 -7.09 0.41
CA ALA A 49 1.85 -7.03 1.46
C ALA A 49 1.16 -5.66 1.53
N ILE A 50 1.90 -4.55 1.36
CA ILE A 50 1.33 -3.19 1.26
C ILE A 50 0.34 -3.12 0.10
N GLY A 51 0.71 -3.64 -1.07
CA GLY A 51 -0.17 -3.65 -2.24
C GLY A 51 -1.50 -4.37 -1.98
N ILE A 52 -1.47 -5.55 -1.36
CA ILE A 52 -2.69 -6.29 -1.01
C ILE A 52 -3.54 -5.50 -0.01
N VAL A 53 -2.91 -4.98 1.05
CA VAL A 53 -3.58 -4.18 2.09
C VAL A 53 -4.22 -2.94 1.49
N SER A 54 -3.52 -2.23 0.60
CA SER A 54 -4.02 -1.00 -0.02
C SER A 54 -5.18 -1.27 -0.96
N ILE A 55 -5.16 -2.37 -1.74
CA ILE A 55 -6.29 -2.77 -2.59
C ILE A 55 -7.53 -3.06 -1.71
N ILE A 56 -7.37 -3.84 -0.64
CA ILE A 56 -8.48 -4.13 0.29
C ILE A 56 -9.00 -2.85 0.95
N GLY A 57 -8.09 -1.97 1.38
CA GLY A 57 -8.41 -0.67 1.96
C GLY A 57 -9.15 0.25 1.00
N PHE A 58 -8.73 0.26 -0.26
CA PHE A 58 -9.35 1.05 -1.32
C PHE A 58 -10.75 0.54 -1.65
N ILE A 59 -10.95 -0.78 -1.83
CA ILE A 59 -12.28 -1.38 -2.05
C ILE A 59 -13.23 -1.03 -0.90
N LYS A 60 -12.77 -1.11 0.35
CA LYS A 60 -13.59 -0.75 1.53
C LYS A 60 -13.90 0.75 1.55
N SER A 61 -12.96 1.59 1.16
CA SER A 61 -13.14 3.04 1.08
C SER A 61 -14.13 3.43 -0.03
N LEU A 62 -14.10 2.74 -1.18
CA LEU A 62 -15.09 2.90 -2.26
C LEU A 62 -16.49 2.48 -1.82
N LYS A 63 -16.63 1.35 -1.10
CA LYS A 63 -17.92 0.92 -0.53
C LYS A 63 -18.47 1.95 0.48
N GLY A 64 -17.60 2.64 1.21
CA GLY A 64 -17.94 3.73 2.11
C GLY A 64 -18.35 5.03 1.43
N ILE A 65 -18.31 5.15 0.09
CA ILE A 65 -18.71 6.38 -0.63
C ILE A 65 -20.16 6.77 -0.32
N LYS A 66 -21.04 5.79 -0.10
CA LYS A 66 -22.45 6.02 0.25
C LYS A 66 -22.66 6.47 1.71
N GLU A 67 -21.63 6.40 2.55
CA GLU A 67 -21.68 6.88 3.95
C GLU A 67 -21.43 8.40 4.02
N PRO A 68 -21.92 9.11 5.06
CA PRO A 68 -21.75 10.54 5.17
C PRO A 68 -20.26 10.95 5.16
N ASN A 69 -19.99 12.09 4.51
CA ASN A 69 -18.62 12.56 4.34
C ASN A 69 -18.02 12.99 5.69
N THR A 70 -17.05 12.22 6.16
CA THR A 70 -16.26 12.53 7.35
C THR A 70 -14.80 12.73 6.96
N PHE A 71 -14.05 13.51 7.75
CA PHE A 71 -12.60 13.68 7.55
C PHE A 71 -11.85 12.34 7.45
N LYS A 72 -12.23 11.35 8.27
CA LYS A 72 -11.65 10.00 8.27
C LYS A 72 -11.84 9.28 6.92
N LYS A 73 -12.99 9.47 6.28
CA LYS A 73 -13.30 8.91 4.96
C LYS A 73 -12.43 9.51 3.87
N ILE A 74 -12.32 10.85 3.84
CA ILE A 74 -11.52 11.57 2.84
C ILE A 74 -10.05 11.16 2.94
N ILE A 75 -9.49 11.19 4.16
CA ILE A 75 -8.11 10.77 4.42
C ILE A 75 -7.90 9.30 4.05
N GLY A 76 -8.83 8.42 4.42
CA GLY A 76 -8.76 6.99 4.10
C GLY A 76 -8.77 6.73 2.59
N ILE A 77 -9.59 7.44 1.82
CA ILE A 77 -9.62 7.34 0.36
C ILE A 77 -8.29 7.80 -0.23
N ILE A 78 -7.80 8.98 0.17
CA ILE A 78 -6.55 9.56 -0.37
C ILE A 78 -5.37 8.62 -0.10
N ILE A 79 -5.21 8.14 1.13
CA ILE A 79 -4.11 7.24 1.49
C ILE A 79 -4.20 5.94 0.69
N ASN A 80 -5.35 5.25 0.74
CA ASN A 80 -5.47 3.96 0.07
C ASN A 80 -5.33 4.08 -1.44
N PHE A 81 -5.87 5.14 -2.05
CA PHE A 81 -5.71 5.41 -3.47
C PHE A 81 -4.24 5.64 -3.83
N GLY A 82 -3.54 6.51 -3.10
CA GLY A 82 -2.12 6.76 -3.31
C GLY A 82 -1.27 5.50 -3.19
N LEU A 83 -1.53 4.65 -2.19
CA LEU A 83 -0.84 3.37 -2.01
C LEU A 83 -1.12 2.39 -3.16
N VAL A 84 -2.37 2.29 -3.63
CA VAL A 84 -2.72 1.44 -4.78
C VAL A 84 -2.03 1.93 -6.05
N THR A 85 -2.05 3.24 -6.31
CA THR A 85 -1.36 3.83 -7.46
C THR A 85 0.14 3.54 -7.41
N LEU A 86 0.77 3.72 -6.25
CA LEU A 86 2.20 3.41 -6.07
C LEU A 86 2.49 1.94 -6.35
N PHE A 87 1.66 1.03 -5.83
CA PHE A 87 1.79 -0.40 -6.05
C PHE A 87 1.67 -0.79 -7.53
N LEU A 88 0.68 -0.23 -8.24
CA LEU A 88 0.50 -0.46 -9.67
C LEU A 88 1.69 0.06 -10.49
N LEU A 89 2.22 1.24 -10.16
CA LEU A 89 3.42 1.78 -10.81
C LEU A 89 4.63 0.86 -10.62
N ILE A 90 4.83 0.33 -9.41
CA ILE A 90 5.91 -0.63 -9.14
C ILE A 90 5.74 -1.89 -10.00
N LEU A 91 4.54 -2.45 -10.10
CA LEU A 91 4.29 -3.63 -10.93
C LEU A 91 4.55 -3.36 -12.42
N ILE A 92 4.11 -2.21 -12.92
CA ILE A 92 4.34 -1.81 -14.33
C ILE A 92 5.83 -1.64 -14.60
N ALA A 93 6.56 -0.95 -13.72
CA ALA A 93 8.00 -0.73 -13.87
C ALA A 93 8.77 -2.06 -13.88
N ASN A 94 8.51 -2.93 -12.91
CA ASN A 94 9.16 -4.24 -12.84
C ASN A 94 8.77 -5.14 -14.02
N GLY A 95 7.50 -5.09 -14.46
CA GLY A 95 7.04 -5.81 -15.65
C GLY A 95 7.74 -5.33 -16.92
N TYR A 96 7.94 -4.02 -17.05
CA TYR A 96 8.68 -3.42 -18.17
C TYR A 96 10.16 -3.83 -18.15
N ASP A 97 10.81 -3.83 -16.98
CA ASP A 97 12.20 -4.25 -16.84
C ASP A 97 12.38 -5.73 -17.23
N ILE A 98 11.45 -6.59 -16.81
CA ILE A 98 11.45 -8.02 -17.19
C ILE A 98 11.22 -8.18 -18.70
N TYR A 99 10.24 -7.47 -19.27
CA TYR A 99 9.96 -7.50 -20.70
C TYR A 99 11.21 -7.10 -21.51
N LYS A 100 11.86 -6.01 -21.10
CA LYS A 100 13.10 -5.55 -21.71
C LYS A 100 14.20 -6.59 -21.59
N ALA A 101 14.40 -7.21 -20.42
CA ALA A 101 15.45 -8.20 -20.22
C ALA A 101 15.24 -9.52 -21.01
N LEU A 102 14.00 -9.88 -21.34
CA LEU A 102 13.67 -11.14 -22.01
C LEU A 102 13.55 -11.02 -23.54
N ILE A 103 13.06 -9.89 -24.04
CA ILE A 103 12.66 -9.73 -25.45
C ILE A 103 13.54 -8.74 -26.20
N MET A 104 14.12 -7.75 -25.52
CA MET A 104 14.97 -6.72 -26.12
C MET A 104 16.44 -7.00 -25.86
#